data_AF-F8AWF2-F1
#
_entry.id   AF-F8AWF2-F1
#
_cell.length_a   1.000
_cell.length_b   1.000
_cell.length_c   1.000
_cell.angle_alpha   90.00
_cell.angle_beta   90.00
_cell.angle_gamma   90.00
#
_symmetry.space_group_name_H-M   'P 1'
#
loop_
_entity.id
_entity.type
_entity.pdbx_description
1 polymer ?
#
loop_
_entity_poly.entity_id
_entity_poly.type
_entity_poly.pdbx_seq_one_letter_code
_entity_poly.pdbx_strand_id
1 'polypeptide(L)'
;MYVVRITPADAGARVSIRRRVAGPLPLTDVVGELLSWTDHCLTIRTRDGSIVRVAETDLVAGRRVPPQPVRRSSSEQAAGQTEANPQ
;
A
#
# COMPACT_ATOMS: atom_id res chain seq x y z
N MET A 1 9.34 -10.04 15.34
CA MET A 1 8.02 -9.45 15.67
C MET A 1 7.26 -9.27 14.38
N TYR A 2 6.18 -10.01 14.20
CA TYR A 2 5.31 -9.81 13.04
C TYR A 2 4.36 -8.67 13.36
N VAL A 3 4.27 -7.68 12.48
CA VAL A 3 3.44 -6.49 12.69
C VAL A 3 2.49 -6.34 11.51
N VAL A 4 1.23 -6.07 11.83
CA VAL A 4 0.20 -5.70 10.86
C VAL A 4 0.05 -4.19 10.97
N ARG A 5 0.44 -3.47 9.91
CA ARG A 5 0.35 -2.00 9.78
C ARG A 5 -0.63 -1.57 8.68
N ILE A 6 -1.43 -2.52 8.20
CA ILE A 6 -2.53 -2.24 7.28
C ILE A 6 -3.81 -2.06 8.10
N THR A 7 -4.76 -1.32 7.55
CA THR A 7 -6.09 -1.09 8.11
C THR A 7 -7.15 -1.22 7.01
N PRO A 8 -8.44 -1.37 7.35
CA PRO A 8 -9.52 -1.33 6.35
C PRO A 8 -9.54 -0.04 5.52
N ALA A 9 -9.00 1.07 6.03
CA ALA A 9 -8.85 2.33 5.31
C ALA A 9 -7.81 2.26 4.15
N ASP A 10 -6.99 1.21 4.11
CA ASP A 10 -6.05 0.96 3.01
C ASP A 10 -6.68 0.19 1.85
N ALA A 11 -8.01 0.01 1.84
CA ALA A 11 -8.73 -0.52 0.69
C ALA A 11 -8.48 0.36 -0.57
N GLY A 12 -8.17 -0.28 -1.70
CA GLY A 12 -7.72 0.34 -2.93
C GLY A 12 -6.22 0.64 -2.98
N ALA A 13 -5.47 0.44 -1.89
CA ALA A 13 -4.02 0.59 -1.89
C ALA A 13 -3.30 -0.74 -2.15
N ARG A 14 -2.06 -0.64 -2.65
CA ARG A 14 -1.18 -1.80 -2.77
C ARG A 14 -0.66 -2.21 -1.40
N VAL A 15 -0.86 -3.48 -1.05
CA VAL A 15 -0.43 -4.07 0.22
C VAL A 15 0.43 -5.30 -0.03
N SER A 16 1.32 -5.57 0.91
CA SER A 16 2.05 -6.83 1.00
C SER A 16 1.68 -7.50 2.30
N ILE A 17 1.16 -8.71 2.20
CA ILE A 17 0.80 -9.52 3.36
C ILE A 17 1.60 -10.81 3.37
N ARG A 18 1.82 -11.33 4.56
CA ARG A 18 2.34 -12.68 4.79
C ARG A 18 1.26 -13.46 5.51
N ARG A 19 0.78 -14.53 4.88
CA ARG A 19 -0.25 -15.41 5.41
C ARG A 19 0.30 -16.80 5.71
N ARG A 20 -0.37 -17.51 6.61
CA ARG A 20 -0.23 -18.95 6.76
C ARG A 20 -1.03 -19.67 5.66
N VAL A 21 -0.57 -20.86 5.33
CA VAL A 21 -1.16 -21.74 4.31
C VAL A 21 -0.87 -23.17 4.74
N ALA A 22 -1.86 -24.05 4.55
CA ALA A 22 -1.67 -25.47 4.76
C ALA A 22 -0.73 -26.04 3.69
N GLY A 23 0.44 -26.56 4.10
CA GLY A 23 1.43 -27.12 3.18
C GLY A 23 2.84 -27.22 3.76
N PRO A 24 3.80 -27.74 2.97
CA PRO A 24 5.21 -27.88 3.39
C PRO A 24 5.90 -26.53 3.64
N LEU A 25 5.43 -25.47 3.00
CA LEU A 25 5.79 -24.09 3.30
C LEU A 25 4.63 -23.46 4.09
N PRO A 26 4.74 -23.32 5.42
CA PRO A 26 3.65 -22.88 6.28
C PRO A 26 3.29 -21.40 6.10
N LEU A 27 4.06 -20.65 5.29
CA LEU A 27 3.92 -19.21 5.09
C LEU A 27 4.08 -18.87 3.61
N THR A 28 3.24 -17.96 3.12
CA THR A 28 3.31 -17.37 1.78
C THR A 28 3.12 -15.87 1.86
N ASP A 29 3.90 -15.13 1.09
CA ASP A 29 3.66 -13.72 0.84
C ASP A 29 2.74 -13.51 -0.38
N VAL A 30 1.84 -12.54 -0.24
CA VAL A 30 0.93 -12.12 -1.31
C VAL A 30 1.03 -10.61 -1.44
N VAL A 31 1.27 -10.15 -2.67
CA VAL A 31 1.31 -8.73 -3.00
C VAL A 31 0.19 -8.43 -3.98
N GLY A 32 -0.64 -7.46 -3.63
CA GLY A 32 -1.82 -7.11 -4.42
C GLY A 32 -2.48 -5.83 -3.94
N GLU A 33 -3.61 -5.52 -4.53
CA GLU A 33 -4.50 -4.45 -4.08
C GLU A 33 -5.44 -5.01 -3.02
N LEU A 34 -5.55 -4.31 -1.88
CA LEU A 34 -6.56 -4.65 -0.88
C LEU A 34 -7.92 -4.20 -1.38
N LEU A 35 -8.79 -5.12 -1.79
CA LEU A 35 -10.14 -4.77 -2.25
C LEU A 35 -11.06 -4.41 -1.07
N SER A 36 -11.01 -5.24 -0.03
CA SER A 36 -11.83 -5.06 1.15
C SER A 36 -11.21 -5.79 2.34
N TRP A 37 -11.47 -5.29 3.54
CA TRP A 37 -11.18 -5.97 4.79
C TRP A 37 -12.39 -5.82 5.71
N THR A 38 -13.16 -6.89 5.79
CA THR A 38 -14.40 -6.96 6.57
C THR A 38 -14.53 -8.37 7.12
N ASP A 39 -15.24 -8.54 8.24
CA ASP A 39 -15.50 -9.87 8.80
C ASP A 39 -14.22 -10.68 9.08
N HIS A 40 -13.16 -9.99 9.56
CA HIS A 40 -11.84 -10.58 9.77
C HIS A 40 -11.26 -11.29 8.52
N CYS A 41 -11.71 -10.93 7.32
CA CYS A 41 -11.25 -11.48 6.05
C CYS A 41 -10.76 -10.37 5.13
N LEU A 42 -9.51 -10.50 4.69
CA LEU A 42 -8.88 -9.62 3.72
C LEU A 42 -9.10 -10.20 2.33
N THR A 43 -9.68 -9.42 1.44
CA THR A 43 -9.82 -9.74 0.02
C THR A 43 -8.78 -8.96 -0.75
N ILE A 44 -7.84 -9.66 -1.37
CA ILE A 44 -6.73 -9.06 -2.12
C ILE A 44 -6.81 -9.50 -3.57
N ARG A 45 -6.67 -8.54 -4.49
CA ARG A 45 -6.51 -8.81 -5.91
C ARG A 45 -5.03 -8.82 -6.26
N THR A 46 -4.53 -9.95 -6.73
CA THR A 46 -3.14 -10.05 -7.21
C THR A 46 -2.99 -9.32 -8.54
N ARG A 47 -1.75 -9.03 -8.93
CA ARG A 47 -1.44 -8.40 -10.23
C ARG A 47 -1.95 -9.21 -11.43
N ASP A 48 -2.02 -10.53 -11.29
CA ASP A 48 -2.53 -11.45 -12.29
C ASP A 48 -4.06 -11.40 -12.43
N GLY A 49 -4.75 -10.71 -11.53
CA GLY A 49 -6.21 -10.61 -11.51
C GLY A 49 -6.89 -11.67 -10.63
N SER A 50 -6.11 -12.60 -10.05
CA SER A 50 -6.60 -13.60 -9.11
C SER A 50 -7.05 -12.95 -7.78
N ILE A 51 -8.14 -13.46 -7.19
CA ILE A 51 -8.67 -13.00 -5.91
C ILE A 51 -8.21 -13.94 -4.80
N VAL A 52 -7.48 -13.41 -3.84
CA VAL A 52 -6.97 -14.14 -2.67
C VAL A 52 -7.71 -13.65 -1.44
N ARG A 53 -8.41 -14.57 -0.77
CA ARG A 53 -9.03 -14.32 0.53
C ARG A 53 -8.12 -14.85 1.63
N VAL A 54 -7.93 -14.05 2.66
CA VAL A 54 -7.06 -14.36 3.80
C VAL A 54 -7.78 -14.03 5.08
N ALA A 55 -7.96 -15.03 5.96
CA ALA A 55 -8.46 -14.80 7.30
C ALA A 55 -7.41 -14.05 8.12
N GLU A 56 -7.86 -13.13 8.97
CA GLU A 56 -7.03 -12.36 9.89
C GLU A 56 -6.26 -13.28 10.86
N THR A 57 -6.82 -14.45 11.17
CA THR A 57 -6.17 -15.50 11.97
C THR A 57 -4.95 -16.13 11.29
N ASP A 58 -4.94 -16.17 9.95
CA ASP A 58 -3.82 -16.64 9.14
C ASP A 58 -2.86 -15.51 8.78
N LEU A 59 -3.26 -14.25 8.99
CA LEU A 59 -2.43 -13.09 8.70
C LEU A 59 -1.31 -12.97 9.73
N VAL A 60 -0.09 -13.19 9.28
CA VAL A 60 1.10 -13.08 10.13
C VAL A 60 1.63 -11.66 10.13
N ALA A 61 1.78 -11.07 8.95
CA ALA A 61 2.24 -9.70 8.80
C ALA A 61 1.52 -9.00 7.65
N GLY A 62 1.35 -7.69 7.77
CA GLY A 62 0.75 -6.87 6.72
C GLY A 62 1.39 -5.49 6.70
N ARG A 63 1.85 -5.06 5.53
CA ARG A 63 2.43 -3.72 5.36
C ARG A 63 1.80 -3.05 4.15
N ARG A 64 1.36 -1.80 4.33
CA ARG A 64 0.96 -0.94 3.23
C ARG A 64 2.19 -0.62 2.39
N VAL A 65 2.12 -0.87 1.09
CA VAL A 65 3.15 -0.46 0.14
C VAL A 65 2.70 0.89 -0.40
N PRO A 66 3.34 2.01 0.00
CA PRO A 66 3.01 3.30 -0.57
C PRO A 66 3.25 3.25 -2.09
N PRO A 67 2.34 3.82 -2.90
CA PRO A 67 2.65 4.07 -4.30
C PRO A 67 3.90 4.95 -4.36
N GLN A 68 4.71 4.77 -5.41
CA GLN A 68 5.96 5.48 -5.58
C GLN A 68 5.72 6.98 -5.36
N PRO A 69 6.44 7.63 -4.43
CA PRO A 69 6.23 9.03 -4.14
C PRO A 69 6.44 9.82 -5.43
N VAL A 70 5.38 10.44 -5.93
CA VAL A 70 5.47 11.44 -6.97
C VAL A 70 6.31 12.57 -6.41
N ARG A 71 7.51 12.72 -6.96
CA ARG A 71 8.47 13.76 -6.61
C ARG A 71 7.88 15.11 -7.03
N ARG A 72 7.04 15.72 -6.19
CA ARG A 72 6.65 17.13 -6.36
C ARG A 72 7.77 18.01 -5.81
N SER A 73 8.76 18.29 -6.64
CA SER A 73 9.56 19.51 -6.46
C SER A 73 8.90 20.61 -7.28
N SER A 74 7.95 21.31 -6.67
CA SER A 74 7.54 22.64 -7.08
C SER A 74 7.70 23.55 -5.87
N SER A 75 8.80 24.27 -5.84
CA SER A 75 8.94 25.59 -5.22
C SER A 75 9.51 26.47 -6.34
N GLU A 76 8.68 27.21 -7.06
CA GLU A 76 8.35 28.59 -6.68
C GLU A 76 9.64 29.37 -6.36
N GLN A 77 10.41 29.71 -7.40
CA GLN A 77 11.43 30.75 -7.32
C GLN A 77 10.85 32.00 -7.97
N ALA A 78 10.41 32.88 -7.08
CA ALA A 78 10.29 34.34 -7.21
C ALA A 78 9.43 34.89 -8.36
N ALA A 79 8.25 35.34 -7.94
CA ALA A 79 7.52 36.46 -8.51
C ALA A 79 8.43 37.63 -8.91
N GLY A 80 8.02 38.32 -9.98
CA GLY A 80 8.82 39.33 -10.66
C GLY A 80 9.35 40.48 -9.80
N GLN A 81 10.59 40.83 -10.07
CA GLN A 81 11.07 42.20 -9.90
C GLN A 81 10.91 42.91 -11.26
N THR A 82 9.71 43.43 -11.52
CA THR A 82 9.59 44.59 -12.40
C THR A 82 10.02 45.78 -11.57
N GLU A 83 11.26 46.23 -11.73
CA GLU A 83 11.54 47.67 -11.65
C GLU A 83 12.75 47.98 -12.51
N ALA A 84 12.46 48.44 -13.72
CA ALA A 84 13.35 49.32 -14.44
C ALA A 84 13.47 50.60 -13.61
N ASN A 85 14.59 50.80 -12.93
CA ASN A 85 14.95 52.10 -12.39
C ASN A 85 15.83 52.84 -13.42
N PRO A 86 15.34 53.93 -14.03
CA PRO A 86 16.16 54.81 -14.86
C PRO A 86 17.00 55.75 -13.97
N GLN A 87 18.28 55.90 -14.30
CA GLN A 87 19.04 57.12 -14.04
C GLN A 87 19.80 57.51 -15.30
#